data_AF-A0A387HN39-F1
#
_entry.id   AF-A0A387HN39-F1
#
_cell.length_a   1.000
_cell.length_b   1.000
_cell.length_c   1.000
_cell.angle_alpha   90.00
_cell.angle_beta   90.00
_cell.angle_gamma   90.00
#
_symmetry.space_group_name_H-M   'P 1'
#
loop_
_entity.id
_entity.type
_entity.pdbx_description
1 polymer ?
#
loop_
_entity_poly.entity_id
_entity_poly.type
_entity_poly.pdbx_seq_one_letter_code
_entity_poly.pdbx_strand_id
1 'polypeptide(L)'
;MASFGEEWAQLKRDATMRLASAPQGDVGTADVKVSQTAWAAAGRAVGELAGDVKKALSSLDQGQQGLATGGGVDSAAAQSDVYQSWKTYLDRVAGRCAKLQGGLERAGNDLFLTDKGIKGIFDELGKQYEDTPGVGGQGR
;
A
#
# COMPACT_ATOMS: atom_id res chain seq x y z
N MET A 1 3.70 -11.55 20.50
CA MET A 1 3.14 -11.28 19.15
C MET A 1 2.56 -9.89 19.21
N ALA A 2 3.02 -8.98 18.34
CA ALA A 2 2.41 -7.67 18.23
C ALA A 2 0.96 -7.82 17.74
N SER A 3 0.06 -7.00 18.25
CA SER A 3 -1.32 -6.97 17.80
C SER A 3 -1.41 -6.32 16.42
N PHE A 4 -2.45 -6.67 15.64
CA PHE A 4 -2.73 -6.01 14.36
C PHE A 4 -2.79 -4.47 14.50
N GLY A 5 -3.28 -3.95 15.64
CA GLY A 5 -3.31 -2.52 15.90
C GLY A 5 -1.92 -1.89 16.02
N GLU A 6 -0.96 -2.59 16.64
CA GLU A 6 0.43 -2.16 16.76
C GLU A 6 1.16 -2.23 15.42
N GLU A 7 0.95 -3.32 14.65
CA GLU A 7 1.50 -3.47 13.30
C GLU A 7 0.91 -2.43 12.35
N TRP A 8 -0.38 -2.13 12.48
CA TRP A 8 -1.05 -1.11 11.68
C TRP A 8 -0.61 0.30 12.07
N ALA A 9 -0.37 0.57 13.35
CA ALA A 9 0.21 1.83 13.81
C ALA A 9 1.66 1.98 13.35
N GLN A 10 2.43 0.89 13.33
CA GLN A 10 3.79 0.87 12.82
C GLN A 10 3.82 1.08 11.30
N LEU A 11 2.98 0.36 10.54
CA LEU A 11 2.84 0.57 9.11
C LEU A 11 2.39 2.00 8.79
N LYS A 12 1.50 2.62 9.57
CA LYS A 12 1.16 4.05 9.37
C LYS A 12 2.30 5.00 9.68
N ARG A 13 3.17 4.69 10.63
CA ARG A 13 4.38 5.48 10.92
C ARG A 13 5.43 5.31 9.83
N ASP A 14 5.55 4.10 9.28
CA ASP A 14 6.47 3.78 8.19
C ASP A 14 5.93 4.27 6.82
N ALA A 15 4.60 4.29 6.65
CA ALA A 15 3.88 4.74 5.48
C ALA A 15 3.41 6.20 5.56
N THR A 16 3.68 6.92 6.66
CA THR A 16 3.67 8.39 6.64
C THR A 16 4.77 8.82 5.67
N MET A 17 4.39 8.88 4.39
CA MET A 17 5.07 9.66 3.38
C MET A 17 5.10 11.09 3.89
N ARG A 18 6.16 11.43 4.62
CA ARG A 18 6.64 12.80 4.62
C ARG A 18 7.06 13.09 3.19
N LEU A 19 6.13 13.64 2.40
CA LEU A 19 6.50 14.71 1.50
C LEU A 19 7.29 15.68 2.37
N ALA A 20 8.62 15.65 2.22
CA ALA A 20 9.50 16.52 2.95
C ALA A 20 9.23 17.95 2.46
N SER A 21 8.16 18.58 2.96
CA SER A 21 8.03 20.02 2.93
C SER A 21 9.19 20.55 3.75
N ALA A 22 10.15 21.15 3.05
CA ALA A 22 11.35 21.74 3.60
C ALA A 22 11.02 22.64 4.80
N PRO A 23 11.88 22.71 5.84
CA PRO A 23 11.84 23.85 6.72
C PRO A 23 12.05 25.10 5.87
N GLN A 24 11.21 26.09 6.11
CA GLN A 24 11.15 27.35 5.37
C GLN A 24 12.51 28.05 5.45
N GLY A 25 13.35 27.92 4.41
CA GLY A 25 14.59 28.67 4.31
C GLY A 25 15.83 28.01 3.71
N ASP A 26 15.78 26.79 3.17
CA ASP A 26 16.95 26.20 2.51
C ASP A 26 16.61 25.77 1.07
N VAL A 27 17.26 26.42 0.10
CA VAL A 27 17.17 26.10 -1.33
C VAL A 27 18.09 24.91 -1.58
N GLY A 28 17.64 23.75 -1.14
CA GLY A 28 18.25 22.46 -1.39
C GLY A 28 17.13 21.46 -1.48
N THR A 29 16.87 20.96 -2.69
CA THR A 29 15.96 19.86 -2.96
C THR A 29 16.22 18.75 -1.95
N ALA A 30 15.37 18.62 -0.93
CA ALA A 30 15.29 17.41 -0.14
C ALA A 30 14.92 16.33 -1.14
N ASP A 31 15.92 15.56 -1.55
CA ASP A 31 15.86 14.45 -2.50
C ASP A 31 14.61 13.63 -2.16
N VAL A 32 13.51 13.85 -2.90
CA VAL A 32 12.30 13.02 -2.78
C VAL A 32 12.65 11.73 -3.49
N LYS A 33 13.47 10.91 -2.84
CA LYS A 33 13.81 9.58 -3.33
C LYS A 33 12.55 8.75 -3.29
N VAL A 34 12.08 8.37 -4.47
CA VAL A 34 11.05 7.37 -4.61
C VAL A 34 11.55 6.09 -3.91
N SER A 35 10.93 5.76 -2.78
CA SER A 35 11.23 4.52 -2.07
C SER A 35 10.38 3.39 -2.62
N GLN A 36 10.89 2.67 -3.62
CA GLN A 36 10.25 1.46 -4.16
C GLN A 36 9.95 0.44 -3.04
N THR A 37 10.84 0.36 -2.05
CA THR A 37 10.72 -0.55 -0.90
C THR A 37 9.55 -0.20 0.00
N ALA A 38 9.24 1.08 0.20
CA ALA A 38 8.09 1.51 1.00
C ALA A 38 6.76 1.15 0.32
N TRP A 39 6.64 1.38 -0.99
CA TRP A 39 5.45 1.00 -1.77
C TRP A 39 5.26 -0.53 -1.79
N ALA A 40 6.34 -1.29 -1.97
CA ALA A 40 6.30 -2.75 -1.92
C ALA A 40 5.96 -3.28 -0.51
N ALA A 41 6.44 -2.63 0.55
CA ALA A 41 6.08 -2.98 1.92
C ALA A 41 4.59 -2.73 2.21
N ALA A 42 4.07 -1.56 1.79
CA ALA A 42 2.64 -1.26 1.91
C ALA A 42 1.78 -2.25 1.11
N GLY A 43 2.20 -2.59 -0.11
CA GLY A 43 1.54 -3.60 -0.94
C GLY A 43 1.47 -4.95 -0.23
N ARG A 44 2.59 -5.43 0.32
CA ARG A 44 2.65 -6.68 1.10
C ARG A 44 1.73 -6.67 2.32
N ALA A 45 1.76 -5.62 3.13
CA ALA A 45 0.93 -5.52 4.32
C ALA A 45 -0.58 -5.55 4.00
N VAL A 46 -0.99 -4.88 2.91
CA VAL A 46 -2.38 -4.94 2.44
C VAL A 46 -2.73 -6.32 1.88
N GLY A 47 -1.77 -6.99 1.22
CA GLY A 47 -1.91 -8.37 0.77
C GLY A 47 -2.08 -9.37 1.92
N GLU A 48 -1.33 -9.21 3.00
CA GLU A 48 -1.45 -10.00 4.24
C GLU A 48 -2.84 -9.82 4.86
N LEU A 49 -3.33 -8.58 4.96
CA LEU A 49 -4.70 -8.30 5.40
C LEU A 49 -5.74 -8.98 4.50
N ALA A 50 -5.56 -8.95 3.18
CA ALA A 50 -6.45 -9.66 2.25
C ALA A 50 -6.46 -11.18 2.54
N GLY A 51 -5.29 -11.75 2.85
CA GLY A 51 -5.13 -13.15 3.24
C GLY A 51 -5.87 -13.47 4.54
N ASP A 52 -5.75 -12.63 5.56
CA ASP A 52 -6.41 -12.83 6.84
C ASP A 52 -7.93 -12.70 6.74
N VAL A 53 -8.43 -11.78 5.91
CA VAL A 53 -9.87 -11.68 5.60
C VAL A 53 -10.38 -12.95 4.91
N LYS A 54 -9.60 -13.55 4.00
CA LYS A 54 -9.95 -14.84 3.37
C LYS A 54 -9.96 -15.99 4.38
N LYS A 55 -9.03 -16.02 5.34
CA LYS A 55 -9.06 -17.02 6.43
C LYS A 55 -10.32 -16.85 7.27
N ALA A 56 -10.67 -15.62 7.64
CA ALA A 56 -11.88 -15.32 8.39
C ALA A 56 -13.15 -15.74 7.62
N LEU A 57 -13.20 -15.54 6.30
CA LEU A 57 -14.27 -16.06 5.43
C LEU A 57 -14.36 -17.58 5.49
N SER A 58 -13.24 -18.29 5.37
CA SER A 58 -13.22 -19.75 5.49
C SER A 58 -13.71 -20.23 6.85
N SER A 59 -13.32 -19.56 7.93
CA SER A 59 -13.80 -19.87 9.29
C SER A 59 -15.30 -19.58 9.44
N LEU A 60 -15.80 -18.50 8.84
CA LEU A 60 -17.23 -18.18 8.80
C LEU A 60 -18.02 -19.25 8.04
N ASP A 61 -17.51 -19.69 6.88
CA ASP A 61 -18.10 -20.77 6.08
C ASP A 61 -18.12 -22.10 6.85
N GLN A 62 -17.04 -22.42 7.57
CA GLN A 62 -16.99 -23.61 8.44
C GLN A 62 -18.00 -23.50 9.60
N GLY A 63 -18.09 -22.34 10.25
CA GLY A 63 -19.05 -22.10 11.33
C GLY A 63 -20.52 -22.16 10.89
N GLN A 64 -20.80 -21.91 9.60
CA GLN A 64 -22.13 -22.05 9.03
C GLN A 64 -22.53 -23.51 8.80
N GLN A 65 -21.56 -24.42 8.63
CA GLN A 65 -21.86 -25.82 8.33
C GLN A 65 -22.64 -26.47 9.47
N GLY A 66 -23.72 -27.17 9.13
CA GLY A 66 -24.58 -27.85 10.10
C GLY A 66 -25.66 -26.97 10.73
N LEU A 67 -25.69 -25.66 10.45
CA LEU A 67 -26.84 -24.81 10.79
C LEU A 67 -27.97 -25.08 9.80
N ALA A 68 -29.16 -25.37 10.32
CA ALA A 68 -30.34 -25.59 9.50
C ALA A 68 -30.75 -24.28 8.81
N THR A 69 -30.48 -24.15 7.51
CA THR A 69 -30.82 -22.97 6.70
C THR A 69 -32.31 -22.88 6.33
N GLY A 70 -33.16 -23.77 6.85
CA GLY A 70 -34.56 -23.89 6.43
C GLY A 70 -35.53 -24.52 7.42
N GLY A 71 -35.20 -24.54 8.72
CA GLY A 71 -36.07 -25.16 9.72
C GLY A 71 -36.87 -24.12 10.51
N GLY A 72 -38.08 -23.77 10.05
CA GLY A 72 -39.27 -23.29 10.80
C GLY A 72 -39.20 -22.24 11.93
N VAL A 73 -38.03 -21.76 12.35
CA VAL A 73 -37.85 -20.81 13.46
C VAL A 73 -37.16 -19.55 12.96
N ASP A 74 -37.73 -18.39 13.27
CA ASP A 74 -37.27 -17.07 12.79
C ASP A 74 -35.79 -16.79 13.07
N SER A 75 -35.25 -17.32 14.17
CA SER A 75 -33.83 -17.17 14.54
C SER A 75 -32.88 -17.82 13.52
N ALA A 76 -33.28 -18.92 12.90
CA ALA A 76 -32.47 -19.58 11.87
C ALA A 76 -32.44 -18.78 10.56
N ALA A 77 -33.57 -18.17 10.19
CA ALA A 77 -33.65 -17.26 9.04
C ALA A 77 -32.78 -16.02 9.26
N ALA A 78 -32.91 -15.37 10.43
CA ALA A 78 -32.11 -14.20 10.78
C ALA A 78 -30.59 -14.53 10.81
N GLN A 79 -30.22 -15.71 11.30
CA GLN A 79 -28.84 -16.19 11.29
C GLN A 79 -28.29 -16.34 9.87
N SER A 80 -29.07 -16.93 8.95
CA SER A 80 -28.70 -17.07 7.54
C SER A 80 -28.47 -15.71 6.87
N ASP A 81 -29.36 -14.74 7.12
CA ASP A 81 -29.24 -13.40 6.55
C ASP A 81 -27.99 -12.67 7.05
N VAL A 82 -27.70 -12.77 8.34
CA VAL A 82 -26.47 -12.21 8.94
C VAL A 82 -25.23 -12.86 8.32
N TYR A 83 -25.21 -14.20 8.20
CA TYR A 83 -24.11 -14.91 7.56
C TYR A 83 -23.87 -14.44 6.12
N GLN A 84 -24.92 -14.34 5.30
CA GLN A 84 -24.79 -13.89 3.90
C GLN A 84 -24.29 -12.43 3.81
N SER A 85 -24.76 -11.56 4.70
CA SER A 85 -24.31 -10.18 4.79
C SER A 85 -22.81 -10.09 5.10
N TRP A 86 -22.35 -10.81 6.12
CA TRP A 86 -20.93 -10.85 6.51
C TRP A 86 -20.05 -11.48 5.43
N LYS A 87 -20.50 -12.58 4.83
CA LYS A 87 -19.79 -13.21 3.71
C LYS A 87 -19.59 -12.24 2.56
N THR A 88 -20.66 -11.56 2.15
CA THR A 88 -20.61 -10.56 1.08
C THR A 88 -19.69 -9.40 1.43
N TYR A 89 -19.74 -8.92 2.67
CA TYR A 89 -18.90 -7.81 3.11
C TYR A 89 -17.41 -8.19 3.11
N LEU A 90 -17.05 -9.32 3.71
CA LEU A 90 -15.66 -9.76 3.79
C LEU A 90 -15.08 -10.08 2.42
N ASP A 91 -15.86 -10.66 1.50
CA ASP A 91 -15.41 -10.91 0.12
C ASP A 91 -15.06 -9.60 -0.60
N ARG A 92 -15.92 -8.59 -0.45
CA ARG A 92 -15.65 -7.23 -0.98
C ARG A 92 -14.41 -6.61 -0.36
N VAL A 93 -14.19 -6.77 0.94
CA VAL A 93 -13.00 -6.25 1.63
C VAL A 93 -11.73 -6.94 1.12
N ALA A 94 -11.74 -8.27 0.99
CA ALA A 94 -10.63 -9.03 0.43
C ALA A 94 -10.31 -8.56 -1.01
N GLY A 95 -11.35 -8.38 -1.83
CA GLY A 95 -11.20 -7.85 -3.19
C GLY A 95 -10.63 -6.43 -3.24
N ARG A 96 -11.05 -5.54 -2.33
CA ARG A 96 -10.49 -4.18 -2.22
C ARG A 96 -9.01 -4.20 -1.82
N CYS A 97 -8.65 -5.04 -0.84
CA CYS A 97 -7.25 -5.18 -0.42
C CYS A 97 -6.38 -5.71 -1.57
N ALA A 98 -6.84 -6.72 -2.31
CA ALA A 98 -6.10 -7.23 -3.47
C ALA A 98 -5.89 -6.17 -4.57
N LYS A 99 -6.92 -5.35 -4.86
CA LYS A 99 -6.80 -4.23 -5.81
C LYS A 99 -5.80 -3.17 -5.32
N LEU A 100 -5.85 -2.85 -4.02
CA LEU A 100 -4.95 -1.88 -3.43
C LEU A 100 -3.50 -2.37 -3.41
N GLN A 101 -3.26 -3.64 -3.07
CA GLN A 101 -1.93 -4.26 -3.18
C GLN A 101 -1.34 -4.08 -4.58
N GLY A 102 -2.08 -4.48 -5.63
CA GLY A 102 -1.58 -4.35 -7.01
C GLY A 102 -1.37 -2.90 -7.43
N GLY A 103 -2.19 -1.96 -6.94
CA GLY A 103 -2.01 -0.53 -7.16
C GLY A 103 -0.74 0.02 -6.51
N LEU A 104 -0.46 -0.38 -5.26
CA LEU A 104 0.74 0.03 -4.52
C LEU A 104 2.02 -0.53 -5.16
N GLU A 105 2.01 -1.80 -5.56
CA GLU A 105 3.14 -2.44 -6.25
C GLU A 105 3.44 -1.75 -7.59
N ARG A 106 2.41 -1.44 -8.39
CA ARG A 106 2.56 -0.72 -9.65
C ARG A 106 3.08 0.70 -9.44
N ALA A 107 2.50 1.45 -8.51
CA ALA A 107 2.95 2.82 -8.22
C ALA A 107 4.43 2.86 -7.82
N GLY A 108 4.87 1.94 -6.97
CA GLY A 108 6.27 1.82 -6.58
C GLY A 108 7.20 1.54 -7.76
N ASN A 109 6.80 0.64 -8.66
CA ASN A 109 7.56 0.31 -9.86
C ASN A 109 7.65 1.48 -10.85
N ASP A 110 6.53 2.11 -11.16
CA ASP A 110 6.46 3.16 -12.18
C ASP A 110 7.24 4.42 -11.75
N LEU A 111 7.13 4.79 -10.47
CA LEU A 111 7.92 5.88 -9.90
C LEU A 111 9.42 5.55 -9.92
N PHE A 112 9.82 4.31 -9.60
CA PHE A 112 11.22 3.89 -9.62
C PHE A 112 11.82 3.94 -11.03
N LEU A 113 11.09 3.44 -12.04
CA LEU A 113 11.53 3.49 -13.42
C LEU A 113 11.64 4.93 -13.94
N THR A 114 10.71 5.80 -13.55
CA THR A 114 10.73 7.22 -13.91
C THR A 114 11.95 7.91 -13.31
N ASP A 115 12.20 7.74 -12.01
CA ASP A 115 13.34 8.36 -11.31
C ASP A 115 14.68 7.88 -11.90
N LYS A 116 14.80 6.58 -12.16
CA LYS A 116 15.97 5.99 -12.82
C LYS A 116 16.18 6.54 -14.23
N GLY A 117 15.10 6.72 -15.00
CA GLY A 117 15.16 7.29 -16.35
C GLY A 117 15.63 8.75 -16.35
N ILE A 118 15.05 9.57 -15.47
CA ILE A 118 15.45 10.98 -15.28
C ILE A 118 16.92 11.05 -14.88
N LYS A 119 17.35 10.26 -13.90
CA LYS A 119 18.76 10.20 -13.50
C LYS A 119 19.67 9.82 -14.67
N GLY A 120 19.30 8.82 -15.46
CA GLY A 120 20.07 8.42 -16.64
C GLY A 120 20.23 9.54 -17.67
N ILE A 121 19.21 10.38 -17.88
CA ILE A 121 19.30 11.55 -18.77
C ILE A 121 20.31 12.56 -18.23
N PHE A 122 20.28 12.86 -16.93
CA PHE A 122 21.23 13.79 -16.32
C PHE A 122 22.66 13.24 -16.27
N ASP A 123 22.82 11.94 -15.98
CA ASP A 123 24.13 11.27 -16.02
C ASP A 123 24.73 11.34 -17.42
N GLU A 124 23.92 11.16 -18.47
CA GLU A 124 24.36 11.29 -19.86
C GLU A 124 24.69 12.72 -20.26
N LEU A 125 23.86 13.68 -19.84
CA LEU A 125 24.14 15.10 -20.06
C LEU A 125 25.45 15.54 -19.37
N GLY A 126 25.70 15.06 -18.15
CA GLY A 126 26.94 15.30 -17.43
C GLY A 126 28.17 14.82 -18.19
N LYS A 127 28.11 13.62 -18.80
CA LYS A 127 29.19 13.10 -19.65
C LYS A 127 29.42 13.94 -20.90
N GLN A 128 28.35 14.46 -21.51
CA GLN A 128 28.45 15.25 -22.73
C GLN A 128 29.10 16.62 -22.51
N TYR A 129 29.00 17.17 -21.31
CA TYR A 129 29.49 18.51 -20.97
C TYR A 129 30.53 18.51 -19.84
N GLU A 130 31.34 17.44 -19.71
CA GLU A 130 32.43 17.37 -18.72
C GLU A 130 33.46 18.49 -18.87
N ASP A 131 33.65 18.96 -20.10
CA ASP A 131 34.60 20.02 -20.46
C ASP A 131 34.08 21.43 -20.19
N THR A 132 32.81 21.58 -19.80
CA THR A 132 32.19 22.88 -19.57
C THR A 132 32.40 23.30 -18.12
N PRO A 133 33.25 24.31 -17.84
CA PRO A 133 33.49 24.74 -16.46
C PRO A 133 32.23 25.36 -15.85
N GLY A 134 31.89 24.94 -14.62
CA GLY A 134 30.75 25.45 -13.86
C GLY A 134 30.95 26.88 -13.37
N VAL A 135 30.83 27.85 -14.26
CA VAL A 135 31.03 29.30 -13.96
C VAL A 135 29.75 30.04 -13.55
N GLY A 136 28.62 29.34 -13.48
CA GLY A 136 27.34 29.92 -13.05
C GLY A 136 27.30 30.17 -11.54
N GLY A 137 27.03 31.42 -11.12
CA GLY A 137 26.86 31.79 -9.71
C GLY A 137 28.05 32.48 -9.04
N GLN A 138 29.18 32.64 -9.73
CA GLN A 138 30.38 33.32 -9.22
C GLN A 138 30.28 34.86 -9.21
N GLY A 139 29.10 35.41 -9.48
CA GLY A 139 28.84 36.85 -9.49
C GLY A 139 27.65 37.23 -8.63
N ARG A 140 27.83 37.22 -7.31
CA ARG A 140 27.22 38.19 -6.37
C ARG A 140 27.92 38.18 -5.03
#